data_AF-A0AAW0TVU8-F1
#
_entry.id   AF-A0AAW0TVU8-F1
#
_cell.length_a   1.000
_cell.length_b   1.000
_cell.length_c   1.000
_cell.angle_alpha   90.00
_cell.angle_beta   90.00
_cell.angle_gamma   90.00
#
_symmetry.space_group_name_H-M   'P 1'
#
loop_
_entity.id
_entity.type
_entity.pdbx_description
1 polymer ?
#
loop_
_entity_poly.entity_id
_entity_poly.type
_entity_poly.pdbx_seq_one_letter_code
_entity_poly.pdbx_strand_id
1 'polypeptide(L)'
;MAAALPSIQHPRPRRDSSPMFYSLPSNASLILGGDIHTGFDCADLPYGYYADEANNCAVFHVCLPYIIFDEIVTRHFSFFCGEGTIFDQERLVCAAPEDALPCSLAAVARSTNEYFGRRDINFLE
;
A
#
# COMPACT_ATOMS: atom_id res chain seq x y z
N MET A 1 -4.34 31.29 -38.03
CA MET A 1 -3.46 30.21 -37.53
C MET A 1 -3.41 30.32 -36.02
N ALA A 2 -3.96 29.35 -35.28
CA ALA A 2 -3.90 29.32 -33.82
C ALA A 2 -2.64 28.56 -33.41
N ALA A 3 -1.76 29.21 -32.65
CA ALA A 3 -0.59 28.56 -32.08
C ALA A 3 -1.03 27.63 -30.93
N ALA A 4 -0.62 26.37 -30.98
CA ALA A 4 -0.78 25.44 -29.85
C ALA A 4 0.09 25.91 -28.68
N LEU A 5 -0.50 25.96 -27.48
CA LEU A 5 0.23 26.24 -26.24
C LEU A 5 1.18 25.08 -25.93
N PRO A 6 2.43 25.34 -25.50
CA PRO A 6 3.37 24.30 -25.13
C PRO A 6 2.87 23.56 -23.89
N SER A 7 2.83 22.23 -23.97
CA SER A 7 2.52 21.38 -22.82
C SER A 7 3.64 21.51 -21.79
N ILE A 8 3.37 22.18 -20.67
CA ILE A 8 4.30 22.19 -19.54
C ILE A 8 4.30 20.79 -18.95
N GLN A 9 5.36 20.03 -19.23
CA GLN A 9 5.58 18.70 -18.68
C GLN A 9 5.95 18.85 -17.20
N HIS A 10 4.95 19.06 -16.34
CA HIS A 10 5.15 19.02 -14.91
C HIS A 10 5.54 17.57 -14.54
N PRO A 11 6.72 17.34 -13.94
CA PRO A 11 7.04 16.02 -13.44
C PRO A 11 5.94 15.60 -12.46
N ARG A 12 5.34 14.42 -12.68
CA ARG A 12 4.29 13.94 -11.79
C ARG A 12 4.87 13.86 -10.37
N PRO A 13 4.28 14.54 -9.37
CA PRO A 13 4.78 14.47 -8.02
C PRO A 13 4.79 13.01 -7.55
N ARG A 14 5.90 12.59 -6.93
CA ARG A 14 5.98 11.25 -6.34
C ARG A 14 4.99 11.19 -5.17
N ARG A 15 4.15 10.16 -5.16
CA ARG A 15 3.12 9.93 -4.13
C ARG A 15 3.60 8.89 -3.12
N ASP A 16 4.87 9.01 -2.76
CA ASP A 16 5.50 8.10 -1.82
C ASP A 16 5.02 8.51 -0.41
N SER A 17 4.69 7.50 0.39
CA SER A 17 4.35 7.64 1.80
C SER A 17 5.61 7.50 2.65
N SER A 18 5.45 7.77 3.94
CA SER A 18 6.49 7.59 4.96
C SER A 18 5.83 7.21 6.28
N PRO A 19 6.60 6.76 7.29
CA PRO A 19 6.06 6.49 8.63
C PRO A 19 5.42 7.71 9.27
N MET A 20 5.83 8.93 8.90
CA MET A 20 5.27 10.17 9.45
C MET A 20 4.05 10.69 8.67
N PHE A 21 3.85 10.24 7.42
CA PHE A 21 2.81 10.77 6.53
C PHE A 21 2.42 9.77 5.45
N TYR A 22 1.13 9.43 5.38
CA TYR A 22 0.57 8.59 4.33
C TYR A 22 0.02 9.45 3.19
N SER A 23 0.48 9.19 1.96
CA SER A 23 0.04 9.90 0.75
C SER A 23 -1.29 9.31 0.24
N LEU A 24 -2.39 9.69 0.90
CA LEU A 24 -3.75 9.24 0.57
C LEU A 24 -4.54 10.31 -0.21
N PRO A 25 -5.61 9.92 -0.93
CA PRO A 25 -6.58 10.86 -1.49
C PRO A 25 -7.15 11.82 -0.44
N SER A 26 -7.52 13.03 -0.88
CA SER A 26 -8.22 13.99 -0.01
C SER A 26 -9.47 13.36 0.60
N ASN A 27 -9.74 13.69 1.86
CA ASN A 27 -10.88 13.17 2.65
C ASN A 27 -10.85 11.65 2.92
N ALA A 28 -9.70 10.98 2.83
CA ALA A 28 -9.58 9.57 3.21
C ALA A 28 -10.11 9.30 4.64
N SER A 29 -9.83 10.18 5.60
CA SER A 29 -10.33 10.10 6.98
C SER A 29 -11.86 10.06 7.08
N LEU A 30 -12.56 10.73 6.16
CA LEU A 30 -14.03 10.72 6.13
C LEU A 30 -14.56 9.34 5.72
N ILE A 31 -13.92 8.70 4.73
CA ILE A 31 -14.32 7.36 4.25
C ILE A 31 -13.95 6.29 5.27
N LEU A 32 -12.83 6.48 5.96
CA LEU A 32 -12.36 5.59 7.03
C LEU A 32 -13.08 5.80 8.37
N GLY A 33 -13.92 6.84 8.48
CA GLY A 33 -14.71 7.10 9.68
C GLY A 33 -13.90 7.59 10.88
N GLY A 34 -12.69 8.12 10.68
CA GLY A 34 -11.82 8.53 11.79
C GLY A 34 -10.44 9.03 11.37
N ASP A 35 -9.63 9.27 12.41
CA ASP A 35 -8.23 9.67 12.24
C ASP A 35 -7.41 8.52 11.65
N ILE A 36 -6.41 8.86 10.84
CA ILE A 36 -5.51 7.89 10.23
C ILE A 36 -4.25 7.80 11.08
N HIS A 37 -4.00 6.62 11.64
CA HIS A 37 -2.84 6.35 12.46
C HIS A 37 -1.61 6.10 11.58
N THR A 38 -0.64 7.01 11.60
CA THR A 38 0.64 6.81 10.91
C THR A 38 1.63 6.02 11.77
N GLY A 39 2.73 5.56 11.18
CA GLY A 39 3.81 4.86 11.88
C GLY A 39 4.29 3.58 11.20
N PHE A 40 3.56 3.08 10.20
CA PHE A 40 4.00 1.95 9.40
C PHE A 40 5.28 2.27 8.62
N ASP A 41 6.26 1.37 8.66
CA ASP A 41 7.55 1.53 8.00
C ASP A 41 7.90 0.31 7.14
N CYS A 42 8.42 0.57 5.94
CA CYS A 42 8.90 -0.42 5.00
C CYS A 42 10.38 -0.79 5.19
N ALA A 43 11.12 -0.11 6.08
CA ALA A 43 12.58 -0.19 6.19
C ALA A 43 13.13 -1.64 6.23
N ASP A 44 12.50 -2.53 7.01
CA ASP A 44 12.94 -3.91 7.21
C ASP A 44 11.98 -4.94 6.59
N LEU A 45 11.11 -4.50 5.67
CA LEU A 45 10.11 -5.35 5.05
C LEU A 45 10.50 -5.72 3.61
N PRO A 46 10.35 -7.00 3.22
CA PRO A 46 10.58 -7.41 1.84
C PRO A 46 9.54 -6.79 0.90
N TYR A 47 9.72 -6.99 -0.42
CA TYR A 47 8.70 -6.60 -1.38
C TYR A 47 7.36 -7.24 -1.03
N GLY A 48 6.33 -6.42 -0.82
CA GLY A 48 5.02 -6.95 -0.50
C GLY A 48 3.97 -5.90 -0.20
N TYR A 49 2.81 -6.41 0.17
CA TYR A 49 1.62 -5.68 0.57
C TYR A 49 1.37 -5.97 2.05
N TYR A 50 1.06 -4.94 2.82
CA TYR A 50 1.03 -5.02 4.28
C TYR A 50 -0.22 -4.36 4.82
N ALA A 51 -1.07 -5.13 5.49
CA ALA A 51 -2.21 -4.59 6.22
C ALA A 51 -1.73 -3.73 7.39
N ASP A 52 -2.38 -2.57 7.57
CA ASP A 52 -2.12 -1.69 8.69
C ASP A 52 -3.08 -1.99 9.86
N GLU A 53 -2.59 -2.78 10.81
CA GLU A 53 -3.35 -3.14 12.01
C GLU A 53 -3.68 -1.92 12.88
N ALA A 54 -2.88 -0.85 12.84
CA ALA A 54 -3.15 0.38 13.59
C ALA A 54 -4.37 1.14 13.03
N ASN A 55 -4.73 0.89 11.77
CA ASN A 55 -5.93 1.41 11.11
C ASN A 55 -6.98 0.32 10.87
N ASN A 56 -6.99 -0.73 11.70
CA ASN A 56 -7.96 -1.82 11.65
C ASN A 56 -8.04 -2.47 10.24
N CYS A 57 -6.90 -2.54 9.55
CA CYS A 57 -6.73 -3.04 8.19
C CYS A 57 -7.55 -2.32 7.12
N ALA A 58 -8.16 -1.17 7.44
CA ALA A 58 -8.82 -0.32 6.44
C ALA A 58 -7.80 0.45 5.58
N VAL A 59 -6.55 0.54 6.05
CA VAL A 59 -5.38 1.01 5.30
C VAL A 59 -4.44 -0.18 5.05
N PHE A 60 -3.77 -0.17 3.89
CA PHE A 60 -2.69 -1.09 3.59
C PHE A 60 -1.56 -0.38 2.86
N HIS A 61 -0.37 -0.99 2.90
CA HIS A 61 0.84 -0.42 2.35
C HIS A 61 1.46 -1.33 1.30
N VAL A 62 2.19 -0.73 0.36
CA VAL A 62 3.05 -1.46 -0.58
C VAL A 62 4.48 -1.01 -0.36
N CYS A 63 5.36 -1.95 -0.04
CA CYS A 63 6.79 -1.73 0.09
C CYS A 63 7.46 -2.23 -1.18
N LEU A 64 7.82 -1.32 -2.09
CA LEU A 64 8.35 -1.66 -3.41
C LEU A 64 9.87 -1.41 -3.47
N PRO A 65 10.72 -2.43 -3.66
CA PRO A 65 12.14 -2.21 -3.92
C PRO A 65 12.32 -1.48 -5.25
N TYR A 66 13.15 -0.45 -5.26
CA TYR A 66 13.41 0.40 -6.41
C TYR A 66 14.90 0.74 -6.49
N ILE A 67 15.46 0.73 -7.70
CA ILE A 67 16.89 1.02 -7.90
C ILE A 67 17.03 2.50 -8.26
N ILE A 68 17.80 3.23 -7.46
CA ILE A 68 18.19 4.62 -7.72
C ILE A 68 19.71 4.71 -7.61
N PHE A 69 20.38 5.15 -8.68
CA PHE A 69 21.84 5.28 -8.71
C PHE A 69 22.58 4.01 -8.24
N ASP A 70 22.13 2.84 -8.71
CA ASP A 70 22.65 1.51 -8.34
C ASP A 70 22.48 1.12 -6.86
N GLU A 71 21.76 1.92 -6.06
CA GLU A 71 21.35 1.58 -4.70
C GLU A 71 19.89 1.10 -4.68
N ILE A 72 19.62 0.07 -3.88
CA ILE A 72 18.26 -0.40 -3.63
C ILE A 72 17.66 0.44 -2.52
N VAL A 73 16.57 1.14 -2.83
CA VAL A 73 15.75 1.86 -1.86
C VAL A 73 14.34 1.29 -1.87
N THR A 74 13.69 1.25 -0.71
CA THR A 74 12.29 0.82 -0.63
C THR A 74 11.37 2.02 -0.73
N ARG A 75 10.48 2.00 -1.72
CA ARG A 75 9.42 3.00 -1.86
C ARG A 75 8.18 2.53 -1.11
N HIS A 76 7.65 3.39 -0.26
CA HIS A 76 6.46 3.15 0.53
C HIS A 76 5.25 3.80 -0.16
N PHE A 77 4.18 3.05 -0.35
CA PHE A 77 2.88 3.57 -0.79
C PHE A 77 1.82 3.18 0.23
N SER A 78 0.84 4.05 0.45
CA SER A 78 -0.31 3.78 1.31
C SER A 78 -1.59 3.87 0.49
N PHE A 79 -2.53 3.00 0.79
CA PHE A 79 -3.85 2.92 0.17
C PHE A 79 -4.89 2.67 1.26
N PHE A 80 -6.15 3.02 0.99
CA PHE A 80 -7.25 2.65 1.86
C PHE A 80 -8.28 1.82 1.08
N CYS A 81 -8.89 0.85 1.76
CA CYS A 81 -9.95 0.01 1.23
C CYS A 81 -11.26 0.80 1.10
N GLY A 82 -12.17 0.36 0.22
CA GLY A 82 -13.48 1.01 0.08
C GLY A 82 -14.25 1.02 1.41
N GLU A 83 -15.24 1.92 1.51
CA GLU A 83 -16.08 2.04 2.70
C GLU A 83 -16.58 0.67 3.17
N GLY A 84 -16.37 0.37 4.46
CA GLY A 84 -16.81 -0.89 5.08
C GLY A 84 -15.99 -2.13 4.73
N THR A 85 -14.88 -2.03 3.99
CA THR A 85 -14.02 -3.17 3.65
C THR A 85 -12.66 -3.07 4.34
N ILE A 86 -12.01 -4.22 4.54
CA ILE A 86 -10.68 -4.33 5.13
C ILE A 86 -9.74 -5.12 4.21
N PHE A 87 -8.44 -4.87 4.32
CA PHE A 87 -7.43 -5.56 3.54
C PHE A 87 -7.18 -6.96 4.11
N ASP A 88 -7.50 -7.96 3.30
CA ASP A 88 -7.15 -9.35 3.54
C ASP A 88 -5.68 -9.57 3.21
N GLN A 89 -4.86 -9.77 4.24
CA GLN A 89 -3.42 -9.97 4.10
C GLN A 89 -3.04 -11.31 3.44
N GLU A 90 -3.89 -12.33 3.54
CA GLU A 90 -3.63 -13.64 2.95
C GLU A 90 -3.90 -13.62 1.45
N ARG A 91 -5.00 -12.98 1.04
CA ARG A 91 -5.46 -12.92 -0.37
C ARG A 91 -5.06 -11.65 -1.10
N LEU A 92 -4.50 -10.66 -0.39
CA LEU A 92 -4.04 -9.37 -0.91
C LEU A 92 -5.13 -8.56 -1.62
N VAL A 93 -6.35 -8.59 -1.08
CA VAL A 93 -7.53 -7.89 -1.62
C VAL A 93 -8.29 -7.18 -0.50
N CYS A 94 -8.98 -6.09 -0.83
CA CYS A 94 -9.99 -5.54 0.08
C CYS A 94 -11.26 -6.38 -0.01
N ALA A 95 -11.76 -6.85 1.12
CA ALA A 95 -12.98 -7.65 1.22
C ALA A 95 -13.85 -7.19 2.39
N ALA A 96 -15.11 -7.66 2.42
CA ALA A 96 -15.97 -7.46 3.57
C ALA A 96 -15.34 -8.14 4.81
N PRO A 97 -15.46 -7.57 6.02
CA PRO A 97 -14.83 -8.12 7.22
C PRO A 97 -15.17 -9.58 7.52
N GLU A 98 -16.37 -10.03 7.16
CA GLU A 98 -16.84 -11.42 7.29
C GLU A 98 -16.18 -12.39 6.30
N ASP A 99 -15.73 -11.87 5.16
CA ASP A 99 -15.08 -12.64 4.09
C ASP A 99 -13.56 -12.48 4.12
N ALA A 100 -13.02 -11.52 4.88
CA ALA A 100 -11.60 -11.26 5.01
C ALA A 100 -10.98 -12.05 6.15
N LEU A 101 -9.68 -12.33 6.05
CA LEU A 101 -8.89 -12.73 7.21
C LEU A 101 -9.04 -11.69 8.34
N PRO A 102 -9.31 -12.10 9.59
CA PRO A 102 -9.35 -11.17 10.72
C PRO A 102 -8.09 -10.31 10.79
N CYS A 103 -8.25 -9.00 10.96
CA CYS A 103 -7.12 -8.05 10.93
C CYS A 103 -6.02 -8.40 11.94
N SER A 104 -6.37 -8.96 13.10
CA SER A 104 -5.40 -9.41 14.11
C SER A 104 -4.51 -10.59 13.69
N LEU A 105 -4.85 -11.27 12.58
CA LEU A 105 -4.05 -12.34 11.98
C LEU A 105 -3.24 -11.85 10.78
N ALA A 106 -3.34 -10.56 10.42
CA ALA A 106 -2.64 -10.02 9.26
C ALA A 106 -1.13 -10.22 9.39
N ALA A 107 -0.51 -9.85 10.52
CA ALA A 107 0.92 -10.06 10.72
C ALA A 107 1.38 -11.51 10.44
N VAL A 108 0.55 -12.51 10.78
CA VAL A 108 0.85 -13.94 10.57
C VAL A 108 0.75 -14.32 9.08
N ALA A 109 -0.22 -13.78 8.36
CA ALA A 109 -0.43 -14.05 6.93
C ALA A 109 0.52 -13.27 5.99
N ARG A 110 1.46 -12.47 6.53
CA ARG A 110 2.45 -11.74 5.72
C ARG A 110 3.37 -12.65 4.90
N SER A 111 3.43 -13.95 5.21
CA SER A 111 4.18 -14.94 4.42
C SER A 111 3.72 -14.98 2.95
N THR A 112 2.49 -14.59 2.63
CA THR A 112 2.04 -14.42 1.23
C THR A 112 2.94 -13.44 0.44
N ASN A 113 3.63 -12.51 1.10
CA ASN A 113 4.56 -11.63 0.40
C ASN A 113 5.80 -12.35 -0.16
N GLU A 114 6.11 -13.56 0.28
CA GLU A 114 7.26 -14.35 -0.20
C GLU A 114 7.11 -14.79 -1.67
N TYR A 115 5.90 -14.77 -2.21
CA TYR A 115 5.64 -15.05 -3.63
C TYR A 115 6.04 -13.88 -4.55
N PHE A 116 6.15 -12.66 -4.03
CA PHE A 116 6.52 -11.51 -4.86
C PHE A 116 7.97 -11.59 -5.35
N GLY A 117 8.17 -11.33 -6.65
CA GLY A 117 9.50 -11.37 -7.29
C GLY A 117 10.01 -12.78 -7.59
N ARG A 118 9.25 -13.83 -7.23
CA ARG A 118 9.54 -15.21 -7.62
C ARG A 118 9.03 -15.48 -9.03
N ARG A 119 9.83 -16.19 -9.83
CA ARG A 119 9.46 -16.59 -11.22
C ARG A 119 9.17 -18.09 -11.32
N ASP A 120 9.46 -18.81 -10.25
CA ASP A 120 9.51 -20.26 -10.14
C ASP A 120 8.37 -20.81 -9.26
N ILE A 121 7.53 -19.95 -8.69
CA ILE A 121 6.42 -20.32 -7.81
C ILE A 121 5.19 -19.51 -8.22
N ASN A 122 4.03 -20.17 -8.35
CA ASN A 122 2.75 -19.52 -8.55
C ASN A 122 2.06 -19.27 -7.20
N PHE A 123 1.28 -18.19 -7.10
CA PHE A 123 0.60 -17.74 -5.87
C PHE A 123 -0.38 -18.76 -5.24
N LEU A 124 -0.68 -19.87 -5.92
CA LEU A 124 -1.74 -20.83 -5.56
C LEU A 124 -1.30 -22.29 -5.77
N GLU A 125 0.00 -22.57 -5.94
CA GLU A 125 0.55 -23.93 -6.12
C GLU A 125 1.44 -24.36 -4.95
#